data_AF-A0AAD2JNC8-F1
#
_entry.id   AF-A0AAD2JNC8-F1
#
_cell.length_a   1.000
_cell.length_b   1.000
_cell.length_c   1.000
_cell.angle_alpha   90.00
_cell.angle_beta   90.00
_cell.angle_gamma   90.00
#
_symmetry.space_group_name_H-M   'P 1'
#
loop_
_entity.id
_entity.type
_entity.pdbx_description
1 polymer ?
#
loop_
_entity_poly.entity_id
_entity_poly.type
_entity_poly.pdbx_seq_one_letter_code
_entity_poly.pdbx_strand_id
1 'polypeptide(L)'
;MGQALSIISHTHTYVSGLLHFTLGRGRWSQYLIEDCTFSRLQIKDSDSSDEALFKQHARIHLFSLASNFYLYNRPHYRKGSYRDDLVDNLRNVAIPGTGIPLSTFVRSRVVAFGFLLTAYPAISFFASTQKWIKSKFQSSLSEEYATRLLAPDDWFSFWRLNCNIVGLHSLLNKMPSGYATENKWTFLESGSEKNVPSYYTEQSIDQS
;
A
#
# COMPACT_ATOMS: atom_id res chain seq x y z
N MET A 1 -10.60 -24.34 14.15
CA MET A 1 -10.84 -24.49 12.69
C MET A 1 -9.56 -25.00 12.04
N GLY A 2 -9.63 -25.91 11.06
CA GLY A 2 -8.43 -26.37 10.34
C GLY A 2 -7.80 -25.24 9.51
N GLN A 3 -6.48 -25.28 9.30
CA GLN A 3 -5.72 -24.22 8.60
C GLN A 3 -6.31 -23.87 7.22
N ALA A 4 -6.79 -24.86 6.47
CA ALA A 4 -7.42 -24.64 5.17
C ALA A 4 -8.69 -23.78 5.25
N LEU A 5 -9.55 -24.02 6.25
CA LEU A 5 -10.75 -23.20 6.46
C LEU A 5 -10.39 -21.77 6.86
N SER A 6 -9.34 -21.60 7.68
CA SER A 6 -8.83 -20.26 8.04
C SER A 6 -8.30 -19.51 6.81
N ILE A 7 -7.51 -20.15 5.96
CA ILE A 7 -7.00 -19.57 4.71
C ILE A 7 -8.14 -19.11 3.78
N ILE A 8 -9.18 -19.94 3.62
CA ILE A 8 -10.38 -19.56 2.85
C ILE A 8 -11.08 -18.36 3.50
N SER A 9 -11.22 -18.36 4.82
CA SER A 9 -11.83 -17.26 5.58
C SER A 9 -11.06 -15.94 5.42
N HIS A 10 -9.72 -15.97 5.50
CA HIS A 10 -8.88 -14.79 5.29
C HIS A 10 -8.97 -14.28 3.85
N THR A 11 -8.95 -15.17 2.85
CA THR A 11 -9.13 -14.81 1.43
C THR A 11 -10.48 -14.16 1.20
N HIS A 12 -11.54 -14.74 1.76
CA HIS A 12 -12.88 -14.20 1.66
C HIS A 12 -12.99 -12.83 2.36
N THR A 13 -12.33 -12.65 3.50
CA THR A 13 -12.25 -11.36 4.21
C THR A 13 -11.55 -10.31 3.35
N TYR A 14 -10.41 -10.67 2.73
CA TYR A 14 -9.68 -9.80 1.82
C TYR A 14 -10.53 -9.36 0.62
N VAL A 15 -11.10 -10.32 -0.12
CA VAL A 15 -11.90 -10.02 -1.32
C VAL A 15 -13.13 -9.19 -0.96
N SER A 16 -13.84 -9.56 0.11
CA SER A 16 -15.03 -8.81 0.54
C SER A 16 -14.67 -7.39 0.98
N GLY A 17 -13.55 -7.22 1.69
CA GLY A 17 -13.08 -5.91 2.13
C GLY A 17 -12.61 -5.04 0.96
N LEU A 18 -11.84 -5.60 0.03
CA LEU A 18 -11.41 -4.91 -1.18
C LEU A 18 -12.61 -4.42 -2.00
N LEU A 19 -13.62 -5.27 -2.20
CA LEU A 19 -14.86 -4.91 -2.90
C LEU A 19 -15.67 -3.87 -2.11
N HIS A 20 -15.77 -4.01 -0.79
CA HIS A 20 -16.47 -3.05 0.08
C HIS A 20 -15.89 -1.64 -0.04
N PHE A 21 -14.57 -1.50 -0.04
CA PHE A 21 -13.91 -0.20 -0.15
C PHE A 21 -13.81 0.32 -1.59
N THR A 22 -13.73 -0.57 -2.59
CA THR A 22 -13.60 -0.15 -3.99
C THR A 22 -14.94 0.20 -4.64
N LEU A 23 -15.98 -0.61 -4.40
CA LEU A 23 -17.28 -0.55 -5.07
C LEU A 23 -18.45 -0.39 -4.10
N GLY A 24 -18.28 -0.78 -2.84
CA GLY A 24 -19.34 -0.82 -1.85
C GLY A 24 -19.51 0.47 -1.03
N ARG A 25 -20.23 0.32 0.09
CA ARG A 25 -20.53 1.40 1.04
C ARG A 25 -19.26 1.96 1.72
N GLY A 26 -18.21 1.14 1.80
CA GLY A 26 -16.93 1.52 2.40
C GLY A 26 -16.19 2.62 1.68
N ARG A 27 -16.51 2.88 0.40
CA ARG A 27 -15.84 3.90 -0.42
C ARG A 27 -15.86 5.30 0.19
N TRP A 28 -16.89 5.61 0.99
CA TRP A 28 -17.08 6.90 1.65
C TRP A 28 -16.87 6.83 3.16
N SER A 29 -16.48 5.66 3.67
CA SER A 29 -16.31 5.44 5.10
C SER A 29 -15.09 6.20 5.59
N GLN A 30 -15.27 6.99 6.65
CA GLN A 30 -14.14 7.51 7.38
C GLN A 30 -13.40 6.38 8.09
N TYR A 31 -12.12 6.60 8.28
CA TYR A 31 -11.22 5.60 8.79
C TYR A 31 -10.97 5.81 10.30
N LEU A 32 -12.08 5.84 11.05
CA LEU A 32 -12.05 5.97 12.49
C LEU A 32 -12.00 4.57 13.12
N ILE A 33 -11.33 4.47 14.29
CA ILE A 33 -11.17 3.22 15.01
C ILE A 33 -12.56 2.62 15.32
N GLU A 34 -13.48 3.46 15.77
CA GLU A 34 -14.82 3.10 16.26
C GLU A 34 -15.85 2.89 15.12
N ASP A 35 -15.76 3.63 14.01
CA ASP A 35 -16.79 3.67 12.95
C ASP A 35 -16.51 2.77 11.73
N CYS A 36 -15.99 1.57 11.94
CA CYS A 36 -15.76 0.64 10.82
C CYS A 36 -17.08 0.13 10.23
N THR A 37 -17.37 0.47 8.97
CA THR A 37 -18.54 -0.08 8.25
C THR A 37 -18.35 -1.51 7.73
N PHE A 38 -17.14 -2.08 7.82
CA PHE A 38 -16.84 -3.45 7.38
C PHE A 38 -16.80 -4.41 8.56
N SER A 39 -17.91 -5.11 8.79
CA SER A 39 -18.17 -5.90 10.00
C SER A 39 -17.10 -6.96 10.33
N ARG A 40 -16.47 -7.57 9.32
CA ARG A 40 -15.45 -8.62 9.55
C ARG A 40 -14.17 -8.12 10.19
N LEU A 41 -13.86 -6.84 10.03
CA LEU A 41 -12.68 -6.21 10.64
C LEU A 41 -13.09 -5.13 11.65
N GLN A 42 -14.34 -5.16 12.12
CA GLN A 42 -14.76 -4.31 13.22
C GLN A 42 -14.05 -4.76 14.51
N ILE A 43 -13.45 -3.79 15.20
CA ILE A 43 -12.83 -3.99 16.51
C ILE A 43 -13.96 -4.11 17.53
N LYS A 44 -13.86 -5.10 18.41
CA LYS A 44 -14.83 -5.40 19.46
C LYS A 44 -14.17 -5.21 20.82
N ASP A 45 -14.96 -4.90 21.84
CA ASP A 45 -14.47 -4.78 23.21
C ASP A 45 -13.83 -6.07 23.76
N SER A 46 -14.18 -7.21 23.16
CA SER A 46 -13.61 -8.53 23.49
C SER A 46 -12.27 -8.82 22.80
N ASP A 47 -11.85 -8.01 21.84
CA ASP A 47 -10.60 -8.25 21.12
C ASP A 47 -9.41 -7.93 22.03
N SER A 48 -8.37 -8.75 21.95
CA SER A 48 -7.07 -8.39 22.52
C SER A 48 -6.47 -7.17 21.81
N SER A 49 -5.50 -6.51 22.45
CA SER A 49 -4.76 -5.38 21.85
C SER A 49 -4.11 -5.74 20.51
N ASP A 50 -3.60 -6.96 20.38
CA ASP A 50 -2.94 -7.43 19.15
C ASP A 50 -3.97 -7.69 18.04
N GLU A 51 -5.13 -8.26 18.36
CA GLU A 51 -6.22 -8.46 17.40
C GLU A 51 -6.79 -7.13 16.92
N ALA A 52 -6.97 -6.16 17.82
CA ALA A 52 -7.43 -4.83 17.49
C ALA A 52 -6.45 -4.13 16.53
N LEU A 53 -5.14 -4.20 16.83
CA LEU A 53 -4.09 -3.63 15.98
C LEU A 53 -4.04 -4.31 14.60
N PHE A 54 -4.12 -5.65 14.56
CA PHE A 54 -4.18 -6.40 13.30
C PHE A 54 -5.37 -5.97 12.45
N LYS A 55 -6.58 -5.86 13.04
CA LYS A 55 -7.79 -5.40 12.32
C LYS A 55 -7.63 -3.98 11.80
N GLN A 56 -7.03 -3.09 12.58
CA GLN A 56 -6.73 -1.73 12.15
C GLN A 56 -5.79 -1.71 10.95
N HIS A 57 -4.67 -2.43 11.00
CA HIS A 57 -3.73 -2.55 9.89
C HIS A 57 -4.39 -3.17 8.66
N ALA A 58 -5.20 -4.21 8.84
CA ALA A 58 -5.87 -4.90 7.76
C ALA A 58 -6.80 -4.00 6.97
N ARG A 59 -7.62 -3.24 7.69
CA ARG A 59 -8.50 -2.25 7.09
C ARG A 59 -7.67 -1.13 6.39
N ILE A 60 -6.50 -0.72 6.90
CA ILE A 60 -5.69 0.41 6.36
C ILE A 60 -5.15 -0.04 5.02
N HIS A 61 -4.61 -1.25 5.00
CA HIS A 61 -4.11 -1.91 3.81
C HIS A 61 -5.21 -2.03 2.73
N LEU A 62 -6.38 -2.56 3.08
CA LEU A 62 -7.49 -2.73 2.14
C LEU A 62 -8.01 -1.39 1.58
N PHE A 63 -8.15 -0.38 2.45
CA PHE A 63 -8.55 0.96 2.02
C PHE A 63 -7.50 1.59 1.11
N SER A 64 -6.21 1.43 1.44
CA SER A 64 -5.10 1.87 0.61
C SER A 64 -5.13 1.22 -0.77
N LEU A 65 -5.32 -0.11 -0.86
CA LEU A 65 -5.50 -0.79 -2.14
C LEU A 65 -6.68 -0.23 -2.93
N ALA A 66 -7.83 -0.02 -2.28
CA ALA A 66 -9.01 0.55 -2.93
C ALA A 66 -8.78 1.99 -3.42
N SER A 67 -8.08 2.82 -2.65
CA SER A 67 -7.86 4.22 -3.01
C SER A 67 -6.94 4.39 -4.21
N ASN A 68 -6.05 3.42 -4.51
CA ASN A 68 -5.29 3.43 -5.76
C ASN A 68 -6.23 3.48 -6.99
N PHE A 69 -7.39 2.83 -6.94
CA PHE A 69 -8.38 2.88 -8.02
C PHE A 69 -9.16 4.20 -8.07
N TYR A 70 -9.39 4.82 -6.91
CA TYR A 70 -9.99 6.15 -6.84
C TYR A 70 -9.04 7.22 -7.42
N LEU A 71 -7.75 7.13 -7.09
CA LEU A 71 -6.71 8.05 -7.54
C LEU A 71 -6.30 7.82 -9.00
N TYR A 72 -6.47 6.63 -9.55
CA TYR A 72 -5.89 6.18 -10.81
C TYR A 72 -5.81 7.23 -11.93
N ASN A 73 -6.92 7.90 -12.27
CA ASN A 73 -6.97 8.93 -13.32
C ASN A 73 -7.03 10.37 -12.77
N ARG A 74 -6.76 10.57 -11.48
CA ARG A 74 -6.75 11.88 -10.84
C ARG A 74 -5.39 12.56 -11.05
N PRO A 75 -5.37 13.91 -11.05
CA PRO A 75 -4.12 14.66 -11.06
C PRO A 75 -3.19 14.25 -9.92
N HIS A 76 -1.89 14.29 -10.17
CA HIS A 76 -0.86 13.97 -9.20
C HIS A 76 0.12 15.12 -9.04
N TYR A 77 0.71 15.28 -7.85
CA TYR A 77 1.58 16.42 -7.56
C TYR A 77 2.92 16.40 -8.31
N ARG A 78 3.36 15.22 -8.78
CA ARG A 78 4.62 15.06 -9.56
C ARG A 78 4.41 14.83 -11.05
N LYS A 79 3.21 14.42 -11.46
CA LYS A 79 2.93 13.84 -12.78
C LYS A 79 1.53 14.25 -13.25
N GLY A 80 1.26 14.11 -14.54
CA GLY A 80 -0.06 14.41 -15.10
C GLY A 80 -1.19 13.62 -14.42
N SER A 81 -0.94 12.37 -14.04
CA SER A 81 -1.90 11.54 -13.30
C SER A 81 -1.23 10.61 -12.28
N TYR A 82 -2.02 10.11 -11.32
CA TYR A 82 -1.56 9.11 -10.35
C TYR A 82 -1.13 7.81 -11.03
N ARG A 83 -1.79 7.43 -12.13
CA ARG A 83 -1.41 6.27 -12.95
C ARG A 83 0.02 6.41 -13.48
N ASP A 84 0.38 7.57 -14.01
CA ASP A 84 1.72 7.78 -14.58
C ASP A 84 2.79 7.68 -13.48
N ASP A 85 2.50 8.25 -12.31
CA ASP A 85 3.34 8.12 -11.12
C ASP A 85 3.48 6.65 -10.67
N LEU A 86 2.37 5.91 -10.64
CA LEU A 86 2.33 4.50 -10.28
C LEU A 86 3.16 3.63 -11.25
N VAL A 87 3.04 3.89 -12.56
CA VAL A 87 3.82 3.19 -13.61
C VAL A 87 5.31 3.46 -13.44
N ASP A 88 5.72 4.71 -13.21
CA ASP A 88 7.12 5.08 -13.02
C ASP A 88 7.71 4.46 -11.74
N ASN A 89 6.99 4.56 -10.62
CA ASN A 89 7.42 3.99 -9.34
C ASN A 89 7.64 2.46 -9.45
N LEU A 90 6.76 1.76 -10.16
CA LEU A 90 6.80 0.30 -10.28
C LEU A 90 7.62 -0.22 -11.45
N ARG A 91 8.27 0.66 -12.23
CA ARG A 91 9.09 0.24 -13.38
C ARG A 91 10.37 -0.48 -12.95
N ASN A 92 10.93 -0.10 -11.80
CA ASN A 92 12.17 -0.66 -11.28
C ASN A 92 11.95 -1.78 -10.25
N VAL A 93 10.69 -2.19 -10.03
CA VAL A 93 10.35 -3.32 -9.17
C VAL A 93 9.88 -4.45 -10.07
N ALA A 94 10.71 -5.48 -10.21
CA ALA A 94 10.40 -6.65 -11.04
C ALA A 94 9.99 -7.85 -10.18
N ILE A 95 9.13 -8.71 -10.74
CA ILE A 95 8.81 -9.99 -10.12
C ILE A 95 10.08 -10.85 -10.12
N PRO A 96 10.57 -11.30 -8.94
CA PRO A 96 11.79 -12.09 -8.84
C PRO A 96 11.76 -13.31 -9.76
N GLY A 97 12.87 -13.56 -10.46
CA GLY A 97 13.02 -14.73 -11.36
C GLY A 97 12.32 -14.61 -12.72
N THR A 98 11.51 -13.58 -12.97
CA THR A 98 10.83 -13.38 -14.27
C THR A 98 11.36 -12.18 -15.05
N GLY A 99 11.91 -11.18 -14.35
CA GLY A 99 12.32 -9.90 -14.95
C GLY A 99 11.14 -9.01 -15.38
N ILE A 100 9.89 -9.44 -15.17
CA ILE A 100 8.70 -8.68 -15.56
C ILE A 100 8.50 -7.52 -14.58
N PRO A 101 8.50 -6.25 -15.03
CA PRO A 101 8.24 -5.10 -14.18
C PRO A 101 6.80 -5.08 -13.68
N LEU A 102 6.59 -4.73 -12.40
CA LEU A 102 5.26 -4.56 -11.82
C LEU A 102 4.46 -3.44 -12.52
N SER A 103 5.15 -2.47 -13.12
CA SER A 103 4.53 -1.42 -13.94
C SER A 103 3.63 -1.98 -15.06
N THR A 104 3.88 -3.20 -15.53
CA THR A 104 3.09 -3.88 -16.58
C THR A 104 1.63 -4.06 -16.15
N PHE A 105 1.39 -4.44 -14.89
CA PHE A 105 0.05 -4.77 -14.39
C PHE A 105 -0.77 -3.52 -14.04
N VAL A 106 -0.10 -2.40 -13.75
CA VAL A 106 -0.77 -1.15 -13.34
C VAL A 106 -1.10 -0.21 -14.50
N ARG A 107 -0.66 -0.52 -15.72
CA ARG A 107 -0.96 0.28 -16.93
C ARG A 107 -2.45 0.29 -17.30
N SER A 108 -3.19 -0.72 -16.88
CA SER A 108 -4.64 -0.84 -17.03
C SER A 108 -5.29 -1.04 -15.66
N ARG A 109 -6.32 -0.24 -15.38
CA ARG A 109 -7.10 -0.34 -14.13
C ARG A 109 -7.73 -1.72 -13.96
N VAL A 110 -8.21 -2.32 -15.06
CA VAL A 110 -8.86 -3.64 -15.05
C VAL A 110 -7.83 -4.74 -14.75
N VAL A 111 -6.65 -4.67 -15.37
CA VAL A 111 -5.56 -5.63 -15.13
C VAL A 111 -5.07 -5.53 -13.68
N ALA A 112 -4.89 -4.32 -13.17
CA ALA A 112 -4.50 -4.09 -11.78
C ALA A 112 -5.53 -4.67 -10.79
N PHE A 113 -6.82 -4.48 -11.08
CA PHE A 113 -7.90 -5.04 -10.26
C PHE A 113 -7.92 -6.58 -10.31
N GLY A 114 -7.81 -7.16 -11.51
CA GLY A 114 -7.70 -8.61 -11.67
C GLY A 114 -6.49 -9.19 -10.95
N PHE A 115 -5.35 -8.49 -10.97
CA PHE A 115 -4.15 -8.88 -10.24
C PHE A 115 -4.39 -8.94 -8.72
N LEU A 116 -5.03 -7.91 -8.15
CA LEU A 116 -5.36 -7.90 -6.72
C LEU A 116 -6.34 -9.01 -6.33
N LEU A 117 -7.27 -9.39 -7.21
CA LEU A 117 -8.22 -10.47 -6.92
C LEU A 117 -7.60 -11.87 -7.01
N THR A 118 -6.49 -12.04 -7.73
CA THR A 118 -5.96 -13.37 -8.09
C THR A 118 -4.50 -13.54 -7.68
N ALA A 119 -3.60 -12.84 -8.35
CA ALA A 119 -2.16 -12.95 -8.15
C ALA A 119 -1.75 -12.50 -6.73
N TYR A 120 -2.37 -11.47 -6.17
CA TYR A 120 -2.02 -10.99 -4.83
C TYR A 120 -2.28 -12.04 -3.74
N PRO A 121 -3.49 -12.64 -3.60
CA PRO A 121 -3.71 -13.79 -2.72
C PRO A 121 -2.75 -14.96 -2.96
N ALA A 122 -2.49 -15.31 -4.23
CA ALA A 122 -1.58 -16.40 -4.55
C ALA A 122 -0.14 -16.11 -4.06
N ILE A 123 0.37 -14.90 -4.30
CA ILE A 123 1.70 -14.47 -3.85
C ILE A 123 1.76 -14.46 -2.32
N SER A 124 0.74 -13.92 -1.64
CA SER A 124 0.67 -13.95 -0.16
C SER A 124 0.70 -15.38 0.36
N PHE A 125 0.03 -16.32 -0.32
CA PHE A 125 0.07 -17.74 0.03
C PHE A 125 1.48 -18.31 -0.13
N PHE A 126 2.11 -18.18 -1.30
CA PHE A 126 3.48 -18.67 -1.52
C PHE A 126 4.48 -18.08 -0.52
N ALA A 127 4.38 -16.78 -0.26
CA ALA A 127 5.25 -16.10 0.67
C ALA A 127 5.02 -16.59 2.11
N SER A 128 3.76 -16.88 2.49
CA SER A 128 3.43 -17.46 3.81
C SER A 128 3.96 -18.88 3.95
N THR A 129 3.84 -19.71 2.92
CA THR A 129 4.40 -21.07 2.89
C THR A 129 5.92 -21.04 3.01
N GLN A 130 6.59 -20.13 2.29
CA GLN A 130 8.03 -19.99 2.37
C GLN A 130 8.47 -19.61 3.80
N LYS A 131 7.77 -18.68 4.46
CA LYS A 131 8.08 -18.27 5.83
C LYS A 131 7.80 -19.40 6.83
N TRP A 132 6.67 -20.10 6.66
CA TRP A 132 6.29 -21.26 7.47
C TRP A 132 7.29 -22.42 7.38
N ILE A 133 7.83 -22.69 6.18
CA ILE A 133 8.90 -23.67 5.99
C ILE A 133 10.20 -23.19 6.66
N LYS A 134 10.57 -21.91 6.48
CA LYS A 134 11.78 -21.33 7.08
C LYS A 134 11.71 -21.30 8.61
N SER A 135 10.53 -21.14 9.20
CA SER A 135 10.30 -21.26 10.64
C SER A 135 10.23 -22.72 11.12
N LYS A 136 10.54 -23.70 10.27
CA LYS A 136 10.45 -25.14 10.58
C LYS A 136 9.07 -25.54 11.11
N PHE A 137 8.02 -24.96 10.53
CA PHE A 137 6.63 -25.23 10.90
C PHE A 137 6.24 -24.83 12.33
N GLN A 138 7.04 -23.96 12.98
CA GLN A 138 6.75 -23.47 14.33
C GLN A 138 5.65 -22.40 14.36
N SER A 139 5.44 -21.69 13.25
CA SER A 139 4.34 -20.73 13.11
C SER A 139 3.09 -21.37 12.50
N SER A 140 1.97 -20.67 12.58
CA SER A 140 0.73 -21.06 11.89
C SER A 140 0.74 -20.54 10.45
N LEU A 141 0.63 -21.44 9.46
CA LEU A 141 0.55 -21.04 8.04
C LEU A 141 -0.62 -20.08 7.80
N SER A 142 -1.77 -20.31 8.45
CA SER A 142 -2.93 -19.44 8.29
C SER A 142 -2.71 -18.04 8.86
N GLU A 143 -1.97 -17.92 9.96
CA GLU A 143 -1.62 -16.60 10.53
C GLU A 143 -0.61 -15.88 9.64
N GLU A 144 0.42 -16.57 9.16
CA GLU A 144 1.38 -15.99 8.22
C GLU A 144 0.71 -15.54 6.92
N TYR A 145 -0.28 -16.30 6.45
CA TYR A 145 -1.09 -15.93 5.31
C TYR A 145 -1.98 -14.71 5.61
N ALA A 146 -2.62 -14.68 6.78
CA ALA A 146 -3.45 -13.56 7.22
C ALA A 146 -2.63 -12.26 7.28
N THR A 147 -1.43 -12.29 7.88
CA THR A 147 -0.52 -11.13 7.90
C THR A 147 -0.18 -10.69 6.48
N ARG A 148 0.31 -11.57 5.63
CA ARG A 148 0.77 -11.19 4.26
C ARG A 148 -0.35 -10.76 3.32
N LEU A 149 -1.59 -11.20 3.55
CA LEU A 149 -2.73 -10.86 2.71
C LEU A 149 -3.49 -9.63 3.22
N LEU A 150 -3.71 -9.55 4.53
CA LEU A 150 -4.58 -8.55 5.14
C LEU A 150 -3.76 -7.40 5.72
N ALA A 151 -2.72 -7.68 6.50
CA ALA A 151 -1.95 -6.69 7.25
C ALA A 151 -0.45 -6.84 6.99
N PRO A 152 0.01 -6.66 5.72
CA PRO A 152 1.39 -6.92 5.37
C PRO A 152 2.34 -5.96 6.08
N ASP A 153 3.43 -6.51 6.59
CA ASP A 153 4.43 -5.85 7.45
C ASP A 153 5.78 -5.70 6.74
N ASP A 154 5.79 -5.77 5.41
CA ASP A 154 6.99 -5.67 4.60
C ASP A 154 7.25 -4.24 4.07
N TRP A 155 8.53 -3.98 3.73
CA TRP A 155 8.97 -2.68 3.26
C TRP A 155 8.22 -2.19 2.02
N PHE A 156 7.86 -3.09 1.09
CA PHE A 156 7.22 -2.72 -0.16
C PHE A 156 5.77 -2.30 0.10
N SER A 157 5.07 -3.01 0.98
CA SER A 157 3.74 -2.66 1.44
C SER A 157 3.71 -1.30 2.14
N PHE A 158 4.66 -1.01 3.03
CA PHE A 158 4.76 0.31 3.66
C PHE A 158 5.13 1.43 2.67
N TRP A 159 6.07 1.17 1.76
CA TRP A 159 6.43 2.13 0.72
C TRP A 159 5.23 2.48 -0.17
N ARG A 160 4.46 1.49 -0.61
CA ARG A 160 3.24 1.70 -1.41
C ARG A 160 2.15 2.42 -0.64
N LEU A 161 1.96 2.10 0.64
CA LEU A 161 1.03 2.81 1.52
C LEU A 161 1.39 4.30 1.60
N ASN A 162 2.67 4.63 1.82
CA ASN A 162 3.14 6.00 1.90
C ASN A 162 2.90 6.77 0.59
N CYS A 163 3.31 6.23 -0.56
CA CYS A 163 3.05 6.88 -1.86
C CYS A 163 1.57 7.17 -2.10
N ASN A 164 0.70 6.24 -1.68
CA ASN A 164 -0.73 6.37 -1.85
C ASN A 164 -1.36 7.40 -0.89
N ILE A 165 -0.96 7.41 0.38
CA ILE A 165 -1.42 8.42 1.36
C ILE A 165 -1.01 9.82 0.90
N VAL A 166 0.23 10.00 0.44
CA VAL A 166 0.71 11.29 -0.05
C VAL A 166 -0.05 11.74 -1.31
N GLY A 167 -0.29 10.82 -2.26
CA GLY A 167 -1.12 11.09 -3.43
C GLY A 167 -2.56 11.47 -3.06
N LEU A 168 -3.15 10.81 -2.06
CA LEU A 168 -4.49 11.14 -1.57
C LEU A 168 -4.51 12.50 -0.85
N HIS A 169 -3.57 12.75 0.05
CA HIS A 169 -3.47 13.98 0.80
C HIS A 169 -3.30 15.19 -0.13
N SER A 170 -2.36 15.11 -1.08
CA SER A 170 -2.17 16.18 -2.06
C SER A 170 -3.44 16.46 -2.84
N LEU A 171 -4.16 15.43 -3.32
CA LEU A 171 -5.39 15.58 -4.09
C LEU A 171 -6.50 16.25 -3.28
N LEU A 172 -6.72 15.78 -2.05
CA LEU A 172 -7.77 16.33 -1.18
C LEU A 172 -7.48 17.78 -0.78
N ASN A 173 -6.21 18.17 -0.70
CA ASN A 173 -5.77 19.53 -0.39
C ASN A 173 -5.48 20.39 -1.64
N LYS A 174 -6.01 20.01 -2.80
CA LYS A 174 -5.92 20.79 -4.05
C LYS A 174 -4.48 21.05 -4.53
N MET A 175 -3.60 20.05 -4.42
CA MET A 175 -2.19 20.13 -4.84
C MET A 175 -1.42 21.30 -4.21
N PRO A 176 -1.19 21.29 -2.88
CA PRO A 176 -0.42 22.35 -2.22
C PRO A 176 0.96 22.55 -2.88
N SER A 177 1.40 23.81 -3.02
CA SER A 177 2.68 24.15 -3.66
C SER A 177 3.88 23.51 -2.96
N GLY A 178 3.78 23.22 -1.66
CA GLY A 178 4.83 22.52 -0.90
C GLY A 178 5.19 21.15 -1.47
N TYR A 179 4.30 20.50 -2.23
CA TYR A 179 4.63 19.24 -2.91
C TYR A 179 5.61 19.39 -4.07
N ALA A 180 5.83 20.61 -4.57
CA ALA A 180 6.83 20.85 -5.61
C ALA A 180 8.25 20.47 -5.14
N THR A 181 8.54 20.57 -3.84
CA THR A 181 9.83 20.18 -3.26
C THR A 181 10.03 18.66 -3.17
N GLU A 182 9.06 17.84 -3.57
CA GLU A 182 9.34 16.42 -3.81
C GLU A 182 10.19 16.20 -5.07
N ASN A 183 10.24 17.18 -5.98
CA ASN A 183 11.24 17.19 -7.02
C ASN A 183 12.61 17.51 -6.41
N LYS A 184 13.58 16.61 -6.59
CA LYS A 184 14.95 16.75 -6.06
C LYS A 184 15.57 18.10 -6.42
N TRP A 185 15.39 18.58 -7.65
CA TRP A 185 15.97 19.85 -8.08
C TRP A 185 15.35 21.03 -7.34
N THR A 186 14.01 21.09 -7.30
CA THR A 186 13.27 22.14 -6.57
C THR A 186 13.59 22.12 -5.08
N PHE A 187 13.76 20.95 -4.48
CA PHE A 187 14.20 20.83 -3.08
C PHE A 187 15.58 21.46 -2.85
N LEU A 188 16.56 21.13 -3.71
CA LEU A 188 17.92 21.62 -3.57
C LEU A 188 18.00 23.13 -3.79
N GLU A 189 17.29 23.65 -4.78
CA GLU A 189 17.22 25.09 -5.07
C GLU A 189 16.57 25.86 -3.91
N SER A 190 15.34 25.49 -3.51
CA SER A 190 14.65 26.12 -2.38
C SER A 190 15.36 25.91 -1.03
N GLY A 191 16.09 24.80 -0.87
CA GLY A 191 16.90 24.52 0.31
C GLY A 191 18.12 25.43 0.37
N SER A 192 18.84 25.61 -0.74
CA SER A 192 19.97 26.53 -0.86
C SER A 192 19.57 27.97 -0.56
N GLU A 193 18.45 28.45 -1.11
CA GLU A 193 17.92 29.79 -0.83
C GLU A 193 17.62 30.02 0.66
N LYS A 194 17.31 28.95 1.39
CA LYS A 194 16.97 28.98 2.83
C LYS A 194 18.13 28.61 3.74
N ASN A 195 19.35 28.48 3.21
CA ASN A 195 20.54 28.01 3.94
C ASN A 195 20.31 26.66 4.64
N VAL A 196 19.49 25.78 4.06
CA VAL A 196 19.33 24.40 4.53
C VAL A 196 20.54 23.60 4.03
N PRO A 197 21.35 23.02 4.92
CA PRO A 197 22.51 22.24 4.50
C PRO A 197 22.09 21.06 3.62
N SER A 198 22.74 20.93 2.46
CA SER A 198 22.62 19.77 1.61
C SER A 198 24.02 19.27 1.24
N TYR A 199 24.18 17.94 1.13
CA TYR A 199 25.45 17.33 0.71
C TYR A 199 25.97 17.85 -0.66
N TYR A 200 25.08 18.41 -1.50
CA TYR A 200 25.44 18.96 -2.81
C TYR A 200 25.88 20.42 -2.77
N THR A 201 25.43 21.20 -1.77
CA THR A 201 25.84 22.60 -1.59
C THR A 201 27.24 22.73 -0.98
N GLU A 202 27.70 21.74 -0.22
CA GLU A 202 29.06 21.74 0.36
C GLU A 202 30.15 21.53 -0.71
N GLN A 203 29.90 20.70 -1.73
CA GLN A 203 30.87 20.46 -2.80
C GLN A 203 31.13 21.68 -3.71
N SER A 204 30.20 22.63 -3.78
CA SER A 204 30.38 23.89 -4.51
C SER A 204 31.11 24.97 -3.71
N ILE A 205 31.21 24.82 -2.39
CA ILE A 205 31.88 25.79 -1.51
C ILE A 205 33.39 25.50 -1.40
N ASP A 206 33.79 24.23 -1.52
CA ASP A 206 35.22 23.83 -1.52
C ASP A 206 35.95 24.03 -2.86
N GLN A 207 35.31 24.67 -3.86
CA GLN A 207 35.92 24.96 -5.16
C GLN A 207 36.01 26.47 -5.50
N SER A 208 35.75 27.35 -4.54
CA SER A 208 35.91 28.82 -4.67
C SER A 208 37.02 29.35 -3.78
#